data_AF-A0A1J3J5D2-F1
#
_entry.id   AF-A0A1J3J5D2-F1
#
_cell.length_a   1.000
_cell.length_b   1.000
_cell.length_c   1.000
_cell.angle_alpha   90.00
_cell.angle_beta   90.00
_cell.angle_gamma   90.00
#
_symmetry.space_group_name_H-M   'P 1'
#
loop_
_entity.id
_entity.type
_entity.pdbx_description
1 polymer ?
#
loop_
_entity_poly.entity_id
_entity_poly.type
_entity_poly.pdbx_seq_one_letter_code
_entity_poly.pdbx_strand_id
1 'polypeptide(L)'
;MWASLNHGGRTIFLDEDESWIHQIAEKFPSLESYHVRYETKVRDAADLMAATRDRDECGRVTTDLRVSKCVLALKGLPETVYVTEWDLIMVDAPTGFHDEAPGRMSAIYTAGMIARRRRKGETTAVFVHDVDRKVEDGFSMAFLCRDYLTEQQGRLRHFTVPSRRNQDLSGSKMCP
;
A
#
# COMPACT_ATOMS: atom_id res chain seq x y z
N MET A 1 0.82 9.68 19.80
CA MET A 1 -0.51 9.09 19.56
C MET A 1 -0.42 7.80 18.76
N TRP A 2 0.09 7.80 17.52
CA TRP A 2 0.17 6.56 16.72
C TRP A 2 1.19 5.54 17.25
N ALA A 3 2.41 5.97 17.59
CA ALA A 3 3.41 5.07 18.20
C ALA A 3 2.97 4.46 19.54
N SER A 4 2.10 5.15 20.29
CA SER A 4 1.57 4.67 21.58
C SER A 4 0.40 3.67 21.44
N LEU A 5 -0.24 3.59 20.26
CA LEU A 5 -1.34 2.64 20.02
C LEU A 5 -0.84 1.21 19.76
N ASN A 6 0.43 1.05 19.39
CA ASN A 6 1.05 -0.24 19.11
C ASN A 6 2.04 -0.64 20.21
N HIS A 7 1.57 -0.71 21.46
CA HIS A 7 2.44 -0.96 22.61
C HIS A 7 3.14 -2.32 22.49
N GLY A 8 4.49 -2.32 22.49
CA GLY A 8 5.30 -3.53 22.32
C GLY A 8 5.44 -4.01 20.87
N GLY A 9 4.76 -3.36 19.92
CA GLY A 9 4.95 -3.59 18.49
C GLY A 9 5.90 -2.58 17.84
N ARG A 10 6.19 -2.78 16.56
CA ARG A 10 6.97 -1.85 15.74
C ARG A 10 6.04 -1.12 14.76
N THR A 11 6.21 0.18 14.64
CA THR A 11 5.45 1.01 13.69
C THR A 11 6.43 1.85 12.88
N ILE A 12 6.26 1.84 11.56
CA ILE A 12 7.02 2.66 10.62
C ILE A 12 6.05 3.61 9.92
N PHE A 13 6.43 4.88 9.81
CA PHE A 13 5.73 5.89 9.01
C PHE A 13 6.44 6.11 7.68
N LEU A 14 5.67 6.18 6.61
CA LEU A 14 6.14 6.50 5.27
C LEU A 14 5.35 7.73 4.80
N ASP A 15 6.05 8.81 4.45
CA ASP A 15 5.41 10.08 4.12
C ASP A 15 6.15 10.78 2.96
N GLU A 16 5.42 11.54 2.14
CA GLU A 16 6.00 12.35 1.07
C GLU A 16 6.61 13.68 1.54
N ASP A 17 6.26 14.18 2.72
CA ASP A 17 6.74 15.46 3.24
C ASP A 17 8.04 15.27 4.03
N GLU A 18 9.17 15.55 3.36
CA GLU A 18 10.51 15.51 3.97
C GLU A 18 10.63 16.44 5.18
N SER A 19 9.97 17.60 5.17
CA SER A 19 10.00 18.54 6.28
C SER A 19 9.25 18.00 7.50
N TRP A 20 8.13 17.32 7.29
CA TRP A 20 7.39 16.62 8.33
C TRP A 20 8.25 15.50 8.95
N ILE A 21 8.93 14.71 8.11
CA ILE A 21 9.83 13.63 8.56
C ILE A 21 10.93 14.19 9.47
N HIS A 22 11.58 15.29 9.07
CA HIS A 22 12.61 15.92 9.90
C HIS A 22 12.06 16.44 11.24
N GLN A 23 10.94 17.16 11.21
CA GLN A 23 10.32 17.70 12.42
C GLN A 23 9.86 16.60 13.39
N ILE A 24 9.31 15.50 12.87
CA ILE A 24 8.80 14.42 13.72
C ILE A 24 9.94 13.61 14.33
N ALA A 25 11.06 13.45 13.63
CA ALA A 25 12.25 12.77 14.13
C ALA A 25 12.91 13.56 15.28
N GLU A 26 12.94 14.89 15.19
CA GLU A 26 13.43 15.75 16.28
C GLU A 26 12.52 15.70 17.51
N LYS A 27 11.20 15.76 17.28
CA LYS A 27 10.21 15.80 18.36
C LYS A 27 9.99 14.45 19.04
N PHE A 28 10.12 13.36 18.29
CA PHE A 28 9.91 12.00 18.77
C PHE A 28 11.03 11.08 18.25
N PRO A 29 12.23 11.08 18.87
CA PRO A 29 13.39 10.32 18.38
C PRO A 29 13.18 8.79 18.33
N SER A 30 12.20 8.27 19.06
CA SER A 30 11.83 6.86 19.04
C SER A 30 10.86 6.48 17.90
N LEU A 31 10.40 7.46 17.12
CA LEU A 31 9.49 7.23 16.00
C LEU A 31 10.29 6.92 14.74
N GLU A 32 10.02 5.75 14.14
CA GLU A 32 10.68 5.31 12.92
C GLU A 32 9.88 5.84 11.70
N SER A 33 10.48 6.76 10.94
CA SER A 33 9.82 7.37 9.78
C SER A 33 10.78 7.55 8.60
N TYR A 34 10.27 7.39 7.37
CA TYR A 34 11.06 7.54 6.15
C TYR A 34 10.33 8.38 5.11
N HIS A 35 11.07 9.26 4.46
CA HIS A 35 10.60 10.01 3.30
C HIS A 35 10.46 9.08 2.09
N VAL A 36 9.33 9.15 1.41
CA VAL A 36 9.01 8.36 0.21
C VAL A 36 8.65 9.29 -0.94
N ARG A 37 9.27 9.07 -2.10
CA ARG A 37 8.92 9.77 -3.34
C ARG A 37 7.86 8.98 -4.10
N TYR A 38 6.75 9.63 -4.39
CA TYR A 38 5.66 9.09 -5.20
C TYR A 38 5.68 9.74 -6.59
N GLU A 39 5.87 8.93 -7.63
CA GLU A 39 6.04 9.44 -9.00
C GLU A 39 4.72 9.55 -9.78
N THR A 40 3.68 8.82 -9.36
CA THR A 40 2.38 8.81 -10.03
C THR A 40 1.52 10.00 -9.62
N LYS A 41 0.83 10.63 -10.57
CA LYS A 41 -0.07 11.75 -10.30
C LYS A 41 -1.54 11.35 -10.39
N VAL A 42 -2.40 12.02 -9.62
CA VAL A 42 -3.86 11.78 -9.61
C VAL A 42 -4.46 11.79 -11.02
N ARG A 43 -4.04 12.74 -11.88
CA ARG A 43 -4.51 12.84 -13.27
C ARG A 43 -4.27 11.58 -14.10
N ASP A 44 -3.23 10.81 -13.78
CA ASP A 44 -2.83 9.61 -14.53
C ASP A 44 -3.58 8.36 -14.04
N ALA A 45 -4.46 8.47 -13.03
CA ALA A 45 -5.08 7.33 -12.37
C ALA A 45 -5.87 6.41 -13.31
N ALA A 46 -6.61 6.98 -14.26
CA ALA A 46 -7.40 6.20 -15.22
C ALA A 46 -6.49 5.37 -16.15
N ASP A 47 -5.45 6.00 -16.69
CA ASP A 47 -4.48 5.35 -17.57
C ASP A 47 -3.68 4.28 -16.82
N LEU A 48 -3.27 4.59 -15.58
CA LEU A 48 -2.59 3.64 -14.70
C LEU A 48 -3.47 2.42 -14.40
N MET A 49 -4.76 2.62 -14.11
CA MET A 49 -5.70 1.52 -13.88
C MET A 49 -5.78 0.60 -15.11
N ALA A 50 -6.01 1.19 -16.30
CA ALA A 50 -6.11 0.45 -17.55
C ALA A 50 -4.79 -0.27 -17.90
N ALA A 51 -3.66 0.35 -17.62
CA ALA A 51 -2.34 -0.18 -17.92
C ALA A 51 -1.89 -1.31 -16.98
N THR A 52 -2.53 -1.51 -15.82
CA THR A 52 -2.00 -2.38 -14.76
C THR A 52 -2.94 -3.50 -14.32
N ARG A 53 -4.26 -3.26 -14.31
CA ARG A 53 -5.24 -4.18 -13.70
C ARG A 53 -5.16 -5.61 -14.24
N ASP A 54 -5.00 -5.76 -15.55
CA ASP A 54 -5.01 -7.05 -16.25
C ASP A 54 -3.63 -7.42 -16.81
N ARG A 55 -2.55 -6.80 -16.31
CA ARG A 55 -1.19 -7.14 -16.73
C ARG A 55 -0.56 -8.17 -15.82
N ASP A 56 -0.04 -9.24 -16.42
CA ASP A 56 0.74 -10.28 -15.74
C ASP A 56 1.85 -9.72 -14.84
N GLU A 57 2.58 -8.71 -15.30
CA GLU A 57 3.68 -8.11 -14.54
C GLU A 57 3.25 -7.34 -13.28
N CYS A 58 1.98 -6.92 -13.22
CA CYS A 58 1.35 -6.30 -12.07
C CYS A 58 0.51 -7.29 -11.25
N GLY A 59 0.07 -8.40 -11.83
CA GLY A 59 -0.70 -9.45 -11.16
C GLY A 59 0.15 -10.47 -10.40
N ARG A 60 1.40 -10.67 -10.83
CA ARG A 60 2.31 -11.64 -10.21
C ARG A 60 2.83 -11.11 -8.88
N VAL A 61 2.56 -11.86 -7.80
CA VAL A 61 3.25 -11.67 -6.52
C VAL A 61 4.70 -12.09 -6.68
N THR A 62 5.57 -11.13 -7.00
CA THR A 62 7.01 -11.35 -7.11
C THR A 62 7.62 -11.53 -5.73
N THR A 63 8.75 -12.26 -5.68
CA THR A 63 9.54 -12.38 -4.44
C THR A 63 10.19 -11.06 -4.04
N ASP A 64 10.33 -10.10 -4.95
CA ASP A 64 10.90 -8.78 -4.67
C ASP A 64 10.21 -7.68 -5.49
N LEU A 65 9.64 -6.68 -4.80
CA LEU A 65 8.98 -5.52 -5.41
C LEU A 65 9.98 -4.51 -5.98
N ARG A 66 11.22 -4.48 -5.47
CA ARG A 66 12.27 -3.54 -5.87
C ARG A 66 12.64 -3.70 -7.35
N VAL A 67 12.43 -4.89 -7.90
CA VAL A 67 12.70 -5.23 -9.31
C VAL A 67 11.40 -5.44 -10.12
N SER A 68 10.24 -5.11 -9.55
CA SER A 68 8.96 -5.26 -10.25
C SER A 68 8.93 -4.37 -11.51
N LYS A 69 8.36 -4.90 -12.59
CA LYS A 69 8.12 -4.15 -13.83
C LYS A 69 6.84 -3.33 -13.77
N CYS A 70 5.95 -3.61 -12.81
CA CYS A 70 4.71 -2.86 -12.67
C CYS A 70 4.99 -1.39 -12.31
N VAL A 71 4.35 -0.47 -13.05
CA VAL A 71 4.48 0.98 -12.84
C VAL A 71 3.96 1.45 -11.48
N LEU A 72 3.02 0.71 -10.87
CA LEU A 72 2.47 1.02 -9.54
C LEU A 72 3.36 0.56 -8.38
N ALA A 73 4.40 -0.22 -8.63
CA ALA A 73 5.27 -0.72 -7.57
C ALA A 73 6.18 0.41 -7.06
N LEU A 74 6.09 0.72 -5.76
CA LEU A 74 7.08 1.57 -5.09
C LEU A 74 8.36 0.74 -4.86
N LYS A 75 9.46 1.18 -5.47
CA LYS A 75 10.75 0.46 -5.49
C LYS A 75 11.80 1.06 -4.55
N GLY A 76 11.62 2.33 -4.19
CA GLY A 76 12.54 3.10 -3.35
C GLY A 76 12.23 3.08 -1.84
N LEU A 77 11.37 2.19 -1.36
CA LEU A 77 11.08 2.09 0.08
C LEU A 77 12.28 1.53 0.86
N PRO A 78 12.40 1.82 2.17
CA PRO A 78 13.39 1.21 3.04
C PRO A 78 13.30 -0.32 3.02
N GLU A 79 14.45 -1.02 3.09
CA GLU A 79 14.49 -2.48 3.00
C GLU A 79 13.56 -3.17 4.01
N THR A 80 13.53 -2.64 5.24
CA THR A 80 12.68 -3.15 6.32
C THR A 80 11.20 -3.21 5.94
N VAL A 81 10.72 -2.33 5.06
CA VAL A 81 9.31 -2.32 4.62
C VAL A 81 9.02 -3.56 3.76
N TYR A 82 9.96 -3.99 2.92
CA TYR A 82 9.78 -5.14 2.03
C TYR A 82 9.96 -6.49 2.72
N VAL A 83 10.81 -6.57 3.74
CA VAL A 83 11.16 -7.85 4.38
C VAL A 83 10.34 -8.15 5.64
N THR A 84 9.72 -7.13 6.23
CA THR A 84 8.86 -7.30 7.42
C THR A 84 7.51 -7.89 7.02
N GLU A 85 7.03 -8.84 7.81
CA GLU A 85 5.69 -9.40 7.70
C GLU A 85 4.74 -8.53 8.53
N TRP A 86 3.99 -7.65 7.87
CA TRP A 86 3.13 -6.67 8.53
C TRP A 86 1.77 -7.25 8.92
N ASP A 87 1.37 -7.08 10.18
CA ASP A 87 0.03 -7.39 10.65
C ASP A 87 -1.02 -6.42 10.12
N LEU A 88 -0.65 -5.13 10.06
CA LEU A 88 -1.51 -4.03 9.68
C LEU A 88 -0.76 -3.04 8.77
N ILE A 89 -1.43 -2.57 7.73
CA ILE A 89 -0.97 -1.47 6.87
C ILE A 89 -2.09 -0.44 6.75
N MET A 90 -1.79 0.83 7.00
CA MET A 90 -2.72 1.95 6.81
C MET A 90 -2.25 2.79 5.63
N VAL A 91 -3.12 3.01 4.65
CA VAL A 91 -2.87 3.87 3.49
C VAL A 91 -3.70 5.14 3.65
N ASP A 92 -3.06 6.19 4.15
CA ASP A 92 -3.62 7.55 4.32
C ASP A 92 -2.74 8.64 3.68
N ALA A 93 -1.71 8.22 2.95
CA ALA A 93 -0.81 9.07 2.19
C ALA A 93 -0.46 8.36 0.86
N PRO A 94 -0.11 9.11 -0.21
CA PRO A 94 0.06 10.55 -0.26
C PRO A 94 -1.25 11.36 -0.33
N THR A 95 -1.09 12.68 -0.31
CA THR A 95 -2.12 13.72 -0.13
C THR A 95 -3.27 13.67 -1.16
N GLY A 96 -2.94 13.54 -2.46
CA GLY A 96 -3.93 13.29 -3.52
C GLY A 96 -5.05 14.33 -3.70
N PHE A 97 -4.90 15.58 -3.27
CA PHE A 97 -5.98 16.59 -3.31
C PHE A 97 -6.15 17.32 -4.65
N HIS A 98 -5.21 17.20 -5.59
CA HIS A 98 -5.31 17.81 -6.92
C HIS A 98 -4.65 16.94 -7.99
N ASP A 99 -4.95 17.23 -9.26
CA ASP A 99 -4.54 16.42 -10.42
C ASP A 99 -3.02 16.21 -10.53
N GLU A 100 -2.23 17.24 -10.21
CA GLU A 100 -0.76 17.17 -10.22
C GLU A 100 -0.15 16.56 -8.94
N ALA A 101 -0.96 16.30 -7.90
CA ALA A 101 -0.47 15.76 -6.65
C ALA A 101 -0.15 14.27 -6.80
N PRO A 102 0.77 13.74 -5.98
CA PRO A 102 0.90 12.31 -5.84
C PRO A 102 -0.41 11.70 -5.32
N GLY A 103 -0.93 10.70 -6.02
CA GLY A 103 -2.14 9.97 -5.64
C GLY A 103 -1.83 8.63 -4.95
N ARG A 104 -2.80 8.06 -4.24
CA ARG A 104 -2.62 6.82 -3.46
C ARG A 104 -2.54 5.53 -4.30
N MET A 105 -2.53 5.63 -5.63
CA MET A 105 -2.48 4.47 -6.54
C MET A 105 -1.34 3.50 -6.21
N SER A 106 -0.09 4.00 -6.21
CA SER A 106 1.09 3.17 -5.96
C SER A 106 1.19 2.72 -4.51
N ALA A 107 0.69 3.52 -3.56
CA ALA A 107 0.64 3.16 -2.14
C ALA A 107 -0.31 1.98 -1.90
N ILE A 108 -1.54 2.05 -2.44
CA ILE A 108 -2.56 0.99 -2.34
C ILE A 108 -2.05 -0.30 -3.00
N TYR A 109 -1.52 -0.21 -4.22
CA TYR A 109 -0.97 -1.36 -4.93
C TYR A 109 0.16 -2.01 -4.12
N THR A 110 1.14 -1.21 -3.68
CA THR A 110 2.31 -1.72 -2.94
C THR A 110 1.91 -2.35 -1.61
N ALA A 111 0.98 -1.75 -0.87
CA ALA A 111 0.41 -2.31 0.35
C ALA A 111 -0.21 -3.69 0.11
N GLY A 112 -1.01 -3.82 -0.96
CA GLY A 112 -1.59 -5.10 -1.36
C GLY A 112 -0.56 -6.16 -1.72
N MET A 113 0.54 -5.78 -2.36
CA MET A 113 1.60 -6.73 -2.70
C MET A 113 2.42 -7.16 -1.49
N ILE A 114 2.70 -6.26 -0.56
CA ILE A 114 3.37 -6.57 0.71
C ILE A 114 2.49 -7.47 1.57
N ALA A 115 1.20 -7.15 1.72
CA ALA A 115 0.23 -7.95 2.47
C ALA A 115 0.17 -9.41 2.00
N ARG A 116 0.21 -9.64 0.68
CA ARG A 116 0.20 -10.99 0.09
C ARG A 116 1.48 -11.79 0.31
N ARG A 117 2.58 -11.17 0.76
CA ARG A 117 3.89 -11.83 0.98
C ARG A 117 4.07 -12.38 2.40
N ARG A 118 3.07 -12.26 3.26
CA ARG A 118 3.06 -12.84 4.62
C ARG A 118 3.22 -14.37 4.59
N ARG A 119 3.49 -15.03 5.72
CA ARG A 119 3.51 -16.51 5.82
C ARG A 119 2.19 -17.12 5.33
N LYS A 120 2.30 -18.31 4.72
CA LYS A 120 1.14 -19.03 4.19
C LYS A 120 0.14 -19.29 5.32
N GLY A 121 -1.14 -18.99 5.07
CA GLY A 121 -2.22 -19.15 6.05
C GLY A 121 -2.44 -17.93 6.94
N GLU A 122 -1.56 -16.92 6.89
CA GLU A 122 -1.75 -15.66 7.60
C GLU A 122 -2.42 -14.61 6.69
N THR A 123 -2.95 -13.56 7.33
CA THR A 123 -3.62 -12.43 6.68
C THR A 123 -3.05 -11.11 7.17
N THR A 124 -3.06 -10.07 6.34
CA THR A 124 -2.71 -8.70 6.75
C THR A 124 -3.96 -7.83 6.70
N ALA A 125 -4.20 -7.05 7.74
CA ALA A 125 -5.24 -6.02 7.74
C ALA A 125 -4.75 -4.80 6.96
N VAL A 126 -5.43 -4.43 5.88
CA VAL A 126 -5.10 -3.23 5.10
C VAL A 126 -6.24 -2.24 5.22
N PHE A 127 -5.93 -1.05 5.72
CA PHE A 127 -6.87 0.04 5.85
C PHE A 127 -6.59 1.11 4.79
N VAL A 128 -7.63 1.61 4.13
CA VAL A 128 -7.52 2.68 3.14
C VAL A 128 -8.49 3.79 3.52
N HIS A 129 -7.98 5.01 3.66
CA HIS A 129 -8.77 6.18 4.02
C HIS A 129 -9.13 7.03 2.78
N ASP A 130 -10.09 7.96 2.94
CA ASP A 130 -10.72 8.77 1.89
C ASP A 130 -11.29 7.98 0.71
N VAL A 131 -11.90 6.81 0.97
CA VAL A 131 -12.47 5.94 -0.08
C VAL A 131 -13.72 6.51 -0.77
N ASP A 132 -14.17 7.70 -0.38
CA ASP A 132 -15.16 8.50 -1.09
C ASP A 132 -14.59 9.16 -2.37
N ARG A 133 -13.25 9.21 -2.50
CA ARG A 133 -12.57 9.67 -3.71
C ARG A 133 -12.43 8.54 -4.72
N LYS A 134 -12.52 8.88 -6.02
CA LYS A 134 -12.52 7.92 -7.13
C LYS A 134 -11.24 7.07 -7.21
N VAL A 135 -10.08 7.66 -6.90
CA VAL A 135 -8.79 6.97 -6.95
C VAL A 135 -8.74 5.89 -5.88
N GLU A 136 -8.97 6.27 -4.63
CA GLU A 136 -8.93 5.38 -3.48
C GLU A 136 -10.02 4.30 -3.59
N ASP A 137 -11.23 4.67 -4.04
CA ASP A 137 -12.32 3.73 -4.29
C ASP A 137 -11.93 2.65 -5.32
N GLY A 138 -11.53 3.08 -6.51
CA GLY A 138 -11.23 2.18 -7.64
C GLY A 138 -10.00 1.31 -7.38
N PHE A 139 -8.90 1.92 -6.91
CA PHE A 139 -7.65 1.20 -6.70
C PHE A 139 -7.73 0.24 -5.50
N SER A 140 -8.40 0.61 -4.41
CA SER A 140 -8.57 -0.30 -3.26
C SER A 140 -9.37 -1.54 -3.66
N MET A 141 -10.49 -1.36 -4.38
CA MET A 141 -11.31 -2.48 -4.86
C MET A 141 -10.58 -3.36 -5.87
N ALA A 142 -9.74 -2.78 -6.73
CA ALA A 142 -9.01 -3.51 -7.77
C ALA A 142 -7.80 -4.28 -7.21
N PHE A 143 -7.01 -3.69 -6.32
CA PHE A 143 -5.72 -4.24 -5.90
C PHE A 143 -5.69 -4.84 -4.50
N LEU A 144 -6.62 -4.45 -3.62
CA LEU A 144 -6.86 -5.16 -2.36
C LEU A 144 -7.98 -6.20 -2.50
N CYS A 145 -8.66 -6.23 -3.65
CA CYS A 145 -9.76 -7.11 -4.01
C CYS A 145 -11.05 -6.86 -3.23
N ARG A 146 -12.14 -6.64 -3.96
CA ARG A 146 -13.48 -6.49 -3.39
C ARG A 146 -13.86 -7.64 -2.45
N ASP A 147 -13.51 -8.86 -2.80
CA ASP A 147 -13.82 -10.06 -2.01
C ASP A 147 -13.09 -10.12 -0.67
N TYR A 148 -12.05 -9.30 -0.49
CA TYR A 148 -11.32 -9.18 0.77
C TYR A 148 -11.76 -7.96 1.59
N LEU A 149 -12.76 -7.19 1.12
CA LEU A 149 -13.34 -6.09 1.88
C LEU A 149 -14.13 -6.66 3.07
N THR A 150 -13.66 -6.34 4.26
CA THR A 150 -14.29 -6.77 5.52
C THR A 150 -15.34 -5.78 5.97
N GLU A 151 -15.01 -4.48 5.92
CA GLU A 151 -15.89 -3.43 6.41
C GLU A 151 -15.57 -2.08 5.74
N GLN A 152 -16.58 -1.22 5.59
CA GLN A 152 -16.41 0.20 5.30
C GLN A 152 -17.19 1.01 6.34
N GLN A 153 -16.48 1.87 7.08
CA GLN A 153 -17.08 2.81 8.02
C GLN A 153 -16.78 4.24 7.56
N GLY A 154 -17.80 4.91 7.02
CA GLY A 154 -17.64 6.24 6.43
C GLY A 154 -16.62 6.23 5.30
N ARG A 155 -15.51 6.97 5.49
CA ARG A 155 -14.42 7.15 4.53
C ARG A 155 -13.27 6.14 4.69
N LEU A 156 -13.38 5.19 5.61
CA LEU A 156 -12.35 4.19 5.89
C LEU A 156 -12.82 2.81 5.45
N ARG A 157 -11.99 2.10 4.67
CA ARG A 157 -12.19 0.67 4.36
C ARG A 157 -11.17 -0.18 5.08
N HIS A 158 -11.61 -1.36 5.51
CA HIS A 158 -10.79 -2.42 6.05
C HIS A 158 -10.85 -3.64 5.12
N PHE A 159 -9.69 -4.11 4.68
CA PHE A 159 -9.51 -5.34 3.93
C PHE A 159 -8.74 -6.36 4.75
N THR A 160 -9.15 -7.62 4.72
CA THR A 160 -8.38 -8.74 5.26
C THR A 160 -7.74 -9.50 4.10
N VAL A 161 -6.48 -9.15 3.78
CA VAL A 161 -5.78 -9.65 2.60
C VAL A 161 -5.03 -10.95 2.95
N PRO A 162 -5.36 -12.10 2.33
CA PRO A 162 -4.68 -13.35 2.59
C PRO A 162 -3.29 -13.41 1.95
N SER A 163 -2.37 -14.13 2.60
CA SER A 163 -1.10 -14.50 1.98
C SER A 163 -1.32 -15.31 0.71
N ARG A 164 -0.56 -14.96 -0.32
CA ARG A 164 -0.38 -15.75 -1.55
C ARG A 164 1.09 -16.15 -1.76
N ARG A 165 1.90 -16.10 -0.70
CA ARG A 165 3.32 -16.46 -0.74
C ARG A 165 3.49 -17.89 -1.22
N ASN A 166 4.32 -18.08 -2.26
CA ASN A 166 4.61 -19.38 -2.87
C ASN A 166 3.38 -20.11 -3.44
N GLN A 167 2.26 -19.42 -3.69
CA GLN A 167 1.25 -19.97 -4.59
C GLN A 167 1.82 -19.87 -6.00
N ASP A 168 1.79 -20.98 -6.74
CA ASP A 168 2.21 -21.01 -8.13
C ASP A 168 1.13 -20.29 -8.96
N LEU A 169 1.25 -18.96 -9.01
CA LEU A 169 0.24 -18.07 -9.58
C LEU A 169 0.30 -18.05 -11.12
N SER A 170 0.90 -19.06 -11.77
CA SER A 170 0.91 -19.13 -13.23
C SER A 170 -0.52 -19.09 -13.77
N GLY A 171 -0.90 -17.96 -14.38
CA GLY A 171 -2.24 -17.71 -14.89
C GLY A 171 -3.33 -17.36 -13.87
N SER A 172 -3.02 -17.23 -12.58
CA SER A 172 -4.04 -16.85 -11.57
C SER A 172 -4.16 -15.34 -11.44
N LYS A 173 -5.41 -14.87 -11.37
CA LYS A 173 -5.76 -13.44 -11.24
C LYS A 173 -5.33 -12.87 -9.88
N MET A 174 -4.99 -11.58 -9.87
CA MET A 174 -4.65 -10.80 -8.66
C MET A 174 -5.72 -10.93 -7.57
N CYS A 175 -6.99 -10.93 -8.00
CA CYS A 175 -8.16 -11.18 -7.19
C CYS A 175 -8.75 -12.55 -7.53
N PRO A 176 -9.40 -13.23 -6.55
CA PRO A 176 -10.14 -14.46 -6.79
C PRO A 176 -11.11 -14.37 -7.99
#